data_AF-A0A9E6D1P1-F1
#
_entry.id   AF-A0A9E6D1P1-F1
#
_cell.length_a   1.000
_cell.length_b   1.000
_cell.length_c   1.000
_cell.angle_alpha   90.00
_cell.angle_beta   90.00
_cell.angle_gamma   90.00
#
_symmetry.space_group_name_H-M   'P 1'
#
loop_
_entity.id
_entity.type
_entity.pdbx_description
1 polymer ?
#
loop_
_entity_poly.entity_id
_entity_poly.type
_entity_poly.pdbx_seq_one_letter_code
_entity_poly.pdbx_strand_id
1 'polypeptide(L)' 'MVLGQLKTKEKSNEITAIPKLLNTLYLEHTIVTIDAMGCQKEIASAIVKKNADYIWP' A
#
# COMPACT_ATOMS: atom_id res chain seq x y z
N MET A 1 16.84 1.89 0.38
CA MET A 1 16.46 0.96 1.46
C MET A 1 15.05 0.48 1.17
N VAL A 2 14.77 -0.83 1.20
CA VAL A 2 13.44 -1.39 0.89
C VAL A 2 12.94 -2.15 2.12
N LEU A 3 11.78 -1.76 2.66
CA LEU A 3 11.18 -2.33 3.88
C LEU A 3 10.39 -3.62 3.60
N GLY A 4 9.95 -3.81 2.36
CA GLY A 4 9.25 -5.01 1.92
C GLY A 4 9.01 -4.97 0.42
N GLN A 5 8.96 -6.15 -0.20
CA GLN A 5 8.63 -6.31 -1.61
C GLN A 5 7.75 -7.55 -1.78
N LEU A 6 6.73 -7.46 -2.63
CA LEU A 6 5.85 -8.57 -2.95
C LEU A 6 5.84 -8.76 -4.46
N LYS A 7 6.30 -9.93 -4.92
CA LYS A 7 6.31 -10.26 -6.35
C LYS A 7 4.88 -10.54 -6.83
N THR A 8 4.40 -9.76 -7.79
CA THR A 8 3.14 -10.01 -8.49
C THR A 8 3.35 -11.09 -9.55
N LYS A 9 2.32 -11.90 -9.81
CA LYS A 9 2.31 -12.76 -11.01
C LYS A 9 2.10 -11.87 -12.24
N GLU A 10 2.57 -12.31 -13.41
CA GLU A 10 2.54 -11.56 -14.68
C GLU A 10 1.16 -10.98 -15.08
N LYS A 11 0.08 -11.52 -14.52
CA LYS A 11 -1.32 -11.09 -14.76
C LYS A 11 -2.04 -10.57 -13.50
N SER A 12 -1.35 -10.47 -12.37
CA SER A 12 -1.92 -9.99 -11.10
C SER A 12 -1.69 -8.49 -10.96
N ASN A 13 -2.77 -7.73 -11.04
CA ASN A 13 -2.73 -6.28 -10.90
C ASN A 13 -2.24 -5.89 -9.51
N GLU A 14 -1.29 -4.96 -9.48
CA GLU A 14 -0.67 -4.38 -8.28
C GLU A 14 -1.70 -3.91 -7.24
N ILE A 15 -2.90 -3.56 -7.72
CA ILE A 15 -4.14 -3.33 -6.98
C ILE A 15 -4.33 -4.28 -5.79
N THR A 16 -4.12 -5.59 -5.99
CA THR A 16 -4.34 -6.61 -4.94
C THR A 16 -3.09 -6.96 -4.15
N ALA A 17 -1.91 -6.59 -4.66
CA ALA A 17 -0.63 -6.92 -4.07
C ALA A 17 -0.17 -5.85 -3.08
N ILE A 18 -0.39 -4.58 -3.41
CA ILE A 18 -0.12 -3.43 -2.53
C ILE A 18 -0.81 -3.58 -1.16
N PRO A 19 -2.14 -3.84 -1.07
CA PRO A 19 -2.79 -3.99 0.23
C PRO A 19 -2.28 -5.20 1.02
N LYS A 20 -1.86 -6.28 0.35
CA LYS A 20 -1.23 -7.43 1.01
C LYS A 20 0.13 -7.08 1.59
N LEU A 21 0.96 -6.35 0.84
CA LEU A 21 2.26 -5.89 1.30
C LEU A 21 2.13 -4.92 2.48
N LEU A 22 1.22 -3.95 2.38
CA LEU A 22 0.86 -3.05 3.49
C LEU A 22 0.34 -3.84 4.70
N ASN A 23 -0.31 -4.98 4.47
CA ASN A 23 -0.78 -5.82 5.56
C ASN A 23 0.36 -6.52 6.33
N THR A 24 1.43 -6.89 5.63
CA THR A 24 2.63 -7.48 6.24
C THR A 24 3.49 -6.46 6.97
N LEU A 25 3.43 -5.18 6.58
CA LEU A 25 4.18 -4.10 7.20
C LEU A 25 3.45 -3.53 8.42
N TYR A 26 4.25 -3.11 9.41
CA TYR A 26 3.76 -2.33 10.55
C TYR A 26 3.77 -0.85 10.15
N LEU A 27 2.57 -0.27 10.02
CA LEU A 27 2.36 1.08 9.47
C LEU A 27 1.75 2.06 10.49
N GLU A 28 1.56 1.64 11.74
CA GLU A 28 0.93 2.49 12.76
C GLU A 28 1.74 3.78 12.93
N HIS A 29 1.06 4.92 12.86
CA HIS A 29 1.64 6.26 12.98
C HIS A 29 2.69 6.59 11.91
N THR A 30 2.56 5.98 10.72
CA THR A 30 3.42 6.26 9.56
C THR A 30 2.65 6.98 8.44
N ILE A 31 3.36 7.79 7.67
CA ILE A 31 2.83 8.45 6.48
C ILE A 31 3.17 7.58 5.26
N VAL A 32 2.14 7.12 4.55
CA VAL A 32 2.26 6.33 3.32
C VAL A 32 1.92 7.22 2.14
N THR A 33 2.83 7.29 1.18
CA THR A 33 2.63 7.93 -0.13
C THR A 33 2.73 6.86 -1.20
N ILE A 34 1.90 6.94 -2.24
CA ILE A 34 1.84 5.96 -3.32
C ILE A 34 1.80 6.70 -4.66
N ASP A 35 2.40 6.08 -5.67
CA ASP A 35 2.42 6.57 -7.05
C ASP A 35 1.01 6.73 -7.62
N ALA A 36 0.91 7.53 -8.69
CA ALA A 36 -0.36 7.85 -9.30
C ALA A 36 -1.20 6.62 -9.71
N MET A 37 -0.54 5.57 -10.22
CA MET A 37 -1.21 4.34 -10.63
C MET A 37 -1.77 3.53 -9.46
N GLY A 38 -1.28 3.76 -8.24
CA GLY A 38 -1.70 3.06 -7.02
C GLY A 38 -2.78 3.79 -6.20
N CYS A 39 -3.31 4.93 -6.68
CA CYS A 39 -4.32 5.76 -5.99
C CYS A 39 -5.73 5.17 -5.95
N GLN A 40 -5.84 3.94 -5.49
CA GLN A 40 -7.12 3.25 -5.46
C GLN A 40 -7.73 3.37 -4.08
N LYS A 41 -9.05 3.56 -4.05
CA LYS A 41 -9.81 3.70 -2.80
C LYS A 41 -9.58 2.52 -1.86
N GLU A 42 -9.44 1.30 -2.39
CA GLU A 42 -9.15 0.11 -1.58
C GLU A 42 -7.79 0.20 -0.88
N ILE A 43 -6.77 0.73 -1.55
CA ILE A 43 -5.42 0.88 -1.01
C ILE A 43 -5.41 1.97 0.07
N ALA A 44 -5.99 3.14 -0.20
CA ALA A 44 -6.12 4.20 0.78
C ALA A 44 -6.92 3.74 2.02
N SER A 45 -8.01 2.99 1.81
CA SER A 45 -8.79 2.43 2.91
C SER A 45 -7.99 1.41 3.73
N ALA A 46 -7.15 0.59 3.10
CA ALA A 46 -6.28 -0.35 3.80
C ALA A 46 -5.21 0.35 4.66
N ILE A 47 -4.68 1.49 4.19
CA ILE A 47 -3.71 2.31 4.92
C ILE A 47 -4.38 2.95 6.16
N VAL A 48 -5.52 3.62 5.97
CA VAL A 48 -6.24 4.29 7.08
C VAL A 48 -6.72 3.28 8.12
N LYS A 49 -7.16 2.08 7.71
CA LYS A 49 -7.50 0.98 8.64
C LYS A 49 -6.34 0.53 9.53
N LYS A 50 -5.11 0.82 9.13
CA LYS A 50 -3.89 0.47 9.87
C LYS A 50 -3.35 1.61 10.75
N ASN A 51 -4.16 2.65 11.02
CA ASN A 51 -3.71 3.85 11.74
C ASN A 51 -2.50 4.52 11.07
N ALA A 52 -2.46 4.47 9.75
CA ALA A 52 -1.46 5.16 8.93
C ALA A 52 -2.14 6.31 8.18
N ASP A 53 -1.40 7.38 7.98
CA ASP A 53 -1.84 8.54 7.21
C ASP A 53 -1.50 8.33 5.73
N TYR A 54 -2.48 8.58 4.85
CA TYR A 54 -2.28 8.50 3.41
C TYR A 54 -2.23 9.92 2.82
N ILE A 55 -1.12 10.28 2.18
CA ILE A 55 -0.94 11.57 1.51
C ILE A 55 -0.76 11.36 0.02
N TRP A 56 -1.50 12.16 -0.75
CA TRP A 56 -1.40 12.23 -2.20
C TRP A 56 -0.85 13.60 -2.63
N PRO A 57 0.27 13.66 -3.38
CA PRO A 57 0.80 14.89 -3.96
C PRO A 57 0.10 15.34 -5.25
#